data_AF-A0A9W3PU68-F1
#
_entry.id   AF-A0A9W3PU68-F1
#
_cell.length_a   1.000
_cell.length_b   1.000
_cell.length_c   1.000
_cell.angle_alpha   90.00
_cell.angle_beta   90.00
_cell.angle_gamma   90.00
#
_symmetry.space_group_name_H-M   'P 1'
#
loop_
_entity.id
_entity.type
_entity.pdbx_description
1 polymer ?
#
loop_
_entity_poly.entity_id
_entity_poly.type
_entity_poly.pdbx_seq_one_letter_code
_entity_poly.pdbx_strand_id
1 'polypeptide(L)'
;MKGMCMSLIILLGIFLMQMEQAKSLAVKDIMLGIIPVIVASFAYPLGNRKMMEVCGDRLDAYQRVLGMTLASLPFWFLLSLYGLFTAGIPSKEQTMQSILVAICSGVIATILFFKATDMVKGDMQKLATVEATQSMEVLFAVIGELILLHSSFPSILSWCGMFVIMLGMIAHSYVSHKGETVHNQNISA
;
A
#
# COMPACT_ATOMS: atom_id res chain seq x y z
N MET A 1 -2.73 -23.16 2.30
CA MET A 1 -3.11 -23.10 3.73
C MET A 1 -2.11 -22.31 4.59
N LYS A 2 -0.80 -22.63 4.58
CA LYS A 2 0.19 -21.94 5.43
C LYS A 2 0.28 -20.42 5.20
N GLY A 3 0.21 -19.95 3.94
CA GLY A 3 0.19 -18.51 3.63
C GLY A 3 -1.02 -17.77 4.21
N MET A 4 -2.22 -18.36 4.13
CA MET A 4 -3.44 -17.77 4.71
C MET A 4 -3.35 -17.61 6.22
N CYS A 5 -2.72 -18.56 6.92
CA CYS A 5 -2.46 -18.42 8.36
C CYS A 5 -1.53 -17.24 8.67
N MET A 6 -0.54 -16.97 7.82
CA MET A 6 0.33 -15.79 7.99
C MET A 6 -0.42 -14.48 7.70
N SER A 7 -1.35 -14.48 6.74
CA SER A 7 -2.25 -13.33 6.52
C SER A 7 -3.14 -13.03 7.72
N LEU A 8 -3.58 -14.05 8.48
CA LEU A 8 -4.32 -13.85 9.74
C LEU A 8 -3.46 -13.18 10.82
N ILE A 9 -2.16 -13.48 10.88
CA ILE A 9 -1.23 -12.82 11.80
C ILE A 9 -1.08 -11.33 11.44
N ILE A 10 -0.95 -11.02 10.15
CA ILE A 10 -0.90 -9.63 9.66
C ILE A 10 -2.19 -8.89 10.04
N LEU A 11 -3.36 -9.51 9.80
CA LEU A 11 -4.67 -8.94 10.15
C LEU A 11 -4.80 -8.70 11.66
N LEU A 12 -4.29 -9.60 12.49
CA LEU A 12 -4.26 -9.41 13.95
C LEU A 12 -3.40 -8.20 14.33
N GLY A 13 -2.22 -8.04 13.73
CA GLY A 13 -1.36 -6.89 13.97
C GLY A 13 -2.03 -5.56 13.58
N ILE A 14 -2.72 -5.52 12.43
CA ILE A 14 -3.52 -4.36 12.00
C ILE A 14 -4.64 -4.09 13.01
N PHE A 15 -5.36 -5.12 13.45
CA PHE A 15 -6.42 -4.95 14.44
C PHE A 15 -5.89 -4.34 15.74
N LEU A 16 -4.79 -4.88 16.28
CA LEU A 16 -4.15 -4.35 17.49
C LEU A 16 -3.75 -2.88 17.33
N MET A 17 -3.19 -2.50 16.18
CA MET A 17 -2.83 -1.12 15.89
C MET A 17 -4.06 -0.19 15.84
N GLN A 18 -5.17 -0.63 15.23
CA GLN A 18 -6.38 0.19 15.06
C GLN A 18 -7.28 0.25 16.30
N MET A 19 -7.11 -0.65 17.28
CA MET A 19 -7.96 -0.73 18.49
C MET A 19 -7.99 0.55 19.31
N GLU A 20 -6.91 1.33 19.31
CA GLU A 20 -6.87 2.59 20.04
C GLU A 20 -7.61 3.72 19.34
N GLN A 21 -7.51 3.84 18.01
CA GLN A 21 -8.32 4.77 17.23
C GLN A 21 -9.82 4.46 17.34
N ALA A 22 -10.21 3.19 17.46
CA ALA A 22 -11.61 2.79 17.52
C ALA A 22 -12.34 3.28 18.80
N LYS A 23 -11.61 3.64 19.86
CA LYS A 23 -12.20 4.13 21.12
C LYS A 23 -12.65 5.58 21.07
N SER A 24 -12.15 6.36 20.10
CA SER A 24 -12.41 7.81 20.00
C SER A 24 -13.36 8.21 18.88
N LEU A 25 -13.72 7.28 17.98
CA LEU A 25 -14.49 7.56 16.76
C LEU A 25 -15.89 6.95 16.77
N ALA A 26 -16.85 7.63 16.14
CA ALA A 26 -18.18 7.07 15.94
C ALA A 26 -18.12 5.92 14.93
N VAL A 27 -18.98 4.90 15.10
CA VAL A 27 -19.03 3.72 14.22
C VAL A 27 -19.18 4.10 12.74
N LYS A 28 -19.95 5.17 12.45
CA LYS A 28 -20.11 5.69 11.08
C LYS A 28 -18.78 6.13 10.47
N ASP A 29 -17.95 6.85 11.20
CA ASP A 29 -16.67 7.37 10.70
C ASP A 29 -15.68 6.23 10.49
N ILE A 30 -15.70 5.23 11.38
CA ILE A 30 -14.93 3.99 11.22
C ILE A 30 -15.34 3.26 9.93
N MET A 31 -16.64 3.14 9.65
CA MET A 31 -17.13 2.49 8.43
C MET A 31 -16.76 3.26 7.16
N LEU A 32 -16.80 4.60 7.20
CA LEU A 32 -16.37 5.46 6.09
C LEU A 32 -14.86 5.37 5.82
N GLY A 33 -14.05 4.94 6.80
CA GLY A 33 -12.64 4.61 6.59
C GLY A 33 -12.43 3.19 6.08
N ILE A 34 -13.06 2.19 6.71
CA ILE A 34 -12.81 0.76 6.41
C ILE A 34 -13.32 0.37 5.01
N ILE A 35 -14.53 0.79 4.63
CA ILE A 35 -15.14 0.34 3.37
C ILE A 35 -14.29 0.76 2.16
N PRO A 36 -13.89 2.03 2.00
CA PRO A 36 -13.01 2.43 0.90
C PRO A 36 -11.66 1.70 0.90
N VAL A 37 -11.07 1.45 2.07
CA VAL A 37 -9.80 0.71 2.18
C VAL A 37 -9.95 -0.73 1.68
N ILE A 38 -11.04 -1.42 2.02
CA ILE A 38 -11.33 -2.75 1.49
C ILE A 38 -11.43 -2.70 -0.03
N VAL A 39 -12.22 -1.77 -0.58
CA VAL A 39 -12.36 -1.62 -2.04
C VAL A 39 -10.99 -1.36 -2.70
N ALA A 40 -10.20 -0.45 -2.14
CA ALA A 40 -8.87 -0.11 -2.64
C ALA A 40 -7.90 -1.30 -2.63
N SER A 41 -7.95 -2.15 -1.57
CA SER A 41 -7.08 -3.32 -1.44
C SER A 41 -7.29 -4.37 -2.54
N PHE A 42 -8.48 -4.43 -3.15
CA PHE A 42 -8.74 -5.25 -4.34
C PHE A 42 -8.48 -4.47 -5.63
N ALA A 43 -8.91 -3.22 -5.71
CA ALA A 43 -8.82 -2.41 -6.91
C ALA A 43 -7.36 -2.14 -7.32
N TYR A 44 -6.46 -1.89 -6.36
CA TYR A 44 -5.07 -1.57 -6.64
C TYR A 44 -4.28 -2.75 -7.25
N PRO A 45 -4.21 -3.95 -6.63
CA PRO A 45 -3.52 -5.08 -7.24
C PRO A 45 -4.15 -5.50 -8.56
N LEU A 46 -5.50 -5.51 -8.64
CA LEU A 46 -6.22 -5.86 -9.86
C LEU A 46 -5.90 -4.89 -11.01
N GLY A 47 -5.93 -3.58 -10.73
CA GLY A 47 -5.60 -2.54 -11.69
C GLY A 47 -4.17 -2.68 -12.20
N ASN A 48 -3.20 -2.83 -11.30
CA ASN A 48 -1.80 -3.01 -11.68
C ASN A 48 -1.60 -4.27 -12.55
N ARG A 49 -2.20 -5.40 -12.16
CA ARG A 49 -2.15 -6.68 -12.90
C ARG A 49 -2.76 -6.54 -14.29
N LYS A 50 -3.95 -5.95 -14.40
CA LYS A 50 -4.63 -5.77 -15.68
C LYS A 50 -3.85 -4.84 -16.60
N MET A 51 -3.22 -3.79 -16.06
CA MET A 51 -2.36 -2.90 -16.84
C MET A 51 -1.08 -3.61 -17.32
N MET A 52 -0.48 -4.49 -16.52
CA MET A 52 0.62 -5.36 -16.97
C MET A 52 0.21 -6.29 -18.12
N GLU A 53 -0.97 -6.91 -18.02
CA GLU A 53 -1.49 -7.84 -19.03
C GLU A 53 -1.88 -7.15 -20.33
N VAL A 54 -2.68 -6.07 -20.26
CA VAL A 54 -3.25 -5.38 -21.43
C VAL A 54 -2.20 -4.58 -22.19
N CYS A 55 -1.27 -3.94 -21.47
CA CYS A 55 -0.20 -3.18 -22.11
C CYS A 55 0.96 -4.06 -22.56
N GLY A 56 1.19 -5.21 -21.90
CA GLY A 56 2.29 -6.11 -22.22
C GLY A 56 3.64 -5.39 -22.23
N ASP A 57 4.35 -5.46 -23.35
CA ASP A 57 5.61 -4.74 -23.59
C ASP A 57 5.42 -3.47 -24.44
N ARG A 58 4.18 -3.08 -24.74
CA ARG A 58 3.88 -1.90 -25.58
C ARG A 58 4.09 -0.58 -24.84
N LEU A 59 3.88 -0.59 -23.51
CA LEU A 59 4.03 0.57 -22.65
C LEU A 59 4.87 0.20 -21.44
N ASP A 60 5.89 0.99 -21.15
CA ASP A 60 6.70 0.81 -19.96
C ASP A 60 5.96 1.27 -18.68
N ALA A 61 6.61 1.12 -17.53
CA ALA A 61 6.05 1.55 -16.24
C ALA A 61 5.70 3.07 -16.22
N TYR A 62 6.54 3.93 -16.80
CA TYR A 62 6.33 5.38 -16.78
C TYR A 62 5.10 5.78 -17.59
N GLN A 63 4.99 5.24 -18.80
CA GLN A 63 3.87 5.50 -19.71
C GLN A 63 2.55 4.99 -19.15
N ARG A 64 2.56 3.82 -18.48
CA ARG A 64 1.37 3.31 -17.81
C ARG A 64 0.94 4.19 -16.66
N VAL A 65 1.86 4.60 -15.79
CA VAL A 65 1.56 5.52 -14.67
C VAL A 65 1.00 6.84 -15.19
N LEU A 66 1.58 7.41 -16.25
CA LEU A 66 1.05 8.60 -16.91
C LEU A 66 -0.37 8.38 -17.45
N GLY A 67 -0.59 7.28 -18.19
CA GLY A 67 -1.89 6.95 -18.77
C GLY A 67 -2.97 6.75 -17.70
N MET A 68 -2.67 6.04 -16.61
CA MET A 68 -3.57 5.85 -15.48
C MET A 68 -3.89 7.19 -14.79
N THR A 69 -2.87 8.04 -14.61
CA THR A 69 -3.06 9.37 -14.02
C THR A 69 -4.00 10.20 -14.86
N LEU A 70 -3.74 10.33 -16.17
CA LEU A 70 -4.57 11.09 -17.11
C LEU A 70 -6.01 10.57 -17.15
N ALA A 71 -6.19 9.25 -17.19
CA ALA A 71 -7.51 8.63 -17.20
C ALA A 71 -8.31 8.88 -15.91
N SER A 72 -7.62 9.06 -14.77
CA SER A 72 -8.25 9.35 -13.48
C SER A 72 -8.52 10.84 -13.24
N LEU A 73 -7.90 11.75 -13.99
CA LEU A 73 -8.05 13.21 -13.82
C LEU A 73 -9.51 13.69 -13.81
N PRO A 74 -10.42 13.20 -14.68
CA PRO A 74 -11.82 13.64 -14.65
C PRO A 74 -12.49 13.38 -13.30
N PHE A 75 -12.24 12.21 -12.70
CA PHE A 75 -12.76 11.87 -11.38
C PHE A 75 -12.21 12.82 -10.30
N TRP A 76 -10.90 13.05 -10.30
CA TRP A 76 -10.27 13.94 -9.32
C TRP A 76 -10.68 15.39 -9.48
N PHE A 77 -10.91 15.85 -10.70
CA PHE A 77 -11.42 17.19 -10.97
C PHE A 77 -12.83 17.39 -10.40
N LEU A 78 -13.73 16.42 -10.61
CA LEU A 78 -15.07 16.45 -10.03
C LEU A 78 -15.03 16.44 -8.51
N LEU A 79 -14.17 15.62 -7.91
CA LEU A 79 -14.01 15.55 -6.46
C LEU A 79 -13.42 16.85 -5.89
N SER A 80 -12.45 17.46 -6.58
CA SER A 80 -11.88 18.75 -6.19
C SER A 80 -12.92 19.87 -6.27
N LEU A 81 -13.76 19.86 -7.31
CA LEU A 81 -14.85 20.83 -7.45
C LEU A 81 -15.89 20.67 -6.34
N TYR A 82 -16.29 19.44 -6.03
CA TYR A 82 -17.15 19.15 -4.90
C TYR A 82 -16.54 19.64 -3.58
N GLY A 83 -15.26 19.34 -3.33
CA GLY A 83 -14.52 19.78 -2.16
C GLY A 83 -14.45 21.30 -2.04
N LEU A 84 -14.28 22.02 -3.16
CA LEU A 84 -14.28 23.47 -3.19
C LEU A 84 -15.61 24.04 -2.69
N PHE A 85 -16.74 23.43 -3.07
CA PHE A 85 -18.06 23.89 -2.63
C PHE A 85 -18.43 23.48 -1.20
N THR A 86 -17.88 22.37 -0.69
CA THR A 86 -18.20 21.90 0.67
C THR A 86 -17.23 22.34 1.75
N ALA A 87 -15.94 22.45 1.43
CA ALA A 87 -14.87 22.73 2.38
C ALA A 87 -14.11 24.04 2.08
N GLY A 88 -14.26 24.60 0.88
CA GLY A 88 -13.57 25.81 0.45
C GLY A 88 -12.17 25.54 -0.12
N ILE A 89 -11.38 26.60 -0.25
CA ILE A 89 -10.02 26.55 -0.80
C ILE A 89 -9.05 26.02 0.28
N PRO A 90 -8.12 25.10 -0.03
CA PRO A 90 -7.14 24.61 0.93
C PRO A 90 -6.19 25.72 1.39
N SER A 91 -5.64 25.58 2.59
CA SER A 91 -4.63 26.52 3.08
C SER A 91 -3.31 26.43 2.27
N LYS A 92 -2.48 27.47 2.35
CA LYS A 92 -1.14 27.45 1.71
C LYS A 92 -0.29 26.28 2.22
N GLU A 93 -0.38 26.01 3.52
CA GLU A 93 0.36 24.93 4.15
C GLU A 93 -0.11 23.55 3.68
N GLN A 94 -1.42 23.31 3.66
CA GLN A 94 -2.01 22.08 3.13
C GLN A 94 -1.64 21.86 1.66
N THR A 95 -1.65 22.93 0.87
CA THR A 95 -1.25 22.88 -0.54
C THR A 95 0.22 22.48 -0.68
N MET A 96 1.11 23.09 0.11
CA MET A 96 2.54 22.78 0.07
C MET A 96 2.85 21.35 0.51
N GLN A 97 2.20 20.87 1.58
CA GLN A 97 2.31 19.49 2.04
C GLN A 97 1.77 18.51 0.98
N SER A 98 0.64 18.82 0.35
CA SER A 98 0.05 17.98 -0.71
C SER A 98 0.96 17.89 -1.94
N ILE A 99 1.62 18.99 -2.32
CA ILE A 99 2.61 18.99 -3.42
C ILE A 99 3.80 18.09 -3.08
N LEU A 100 4.33 18.19 -1.85
CA LEU A 100 5.45 17.36 -1.41
C LEU A 100 5.08 15.87 -1.46
N VAL A 101 3.90 15.51 -0.92
CA VAL A 101 3.39 14.12 -0.97
C VAL A 101 3.17 13.66 -2.41
N ALA A 102 2.58 14.50 -3.26
CA ALA A 102 2.33 14.16 -4.67
C ALA A 102 3.64 13.90 -5.44
N ILE A 103 4.69 14.68 -5.20
CA ILE A 103 5.98 14.48 -5.87
C ILE A 103 6.71 13.26 -5.30
N CYS A 104 6.86 13.18 -3.97
CA CYS A 104 7.66 12.14 -3.33
C CYS A 104 6.99 10.77 -3.42
N SER A 105 5.73 10.65 -3.01
CA SER A 105 4.99 9.39 -3.02
C SER A 105 4.33 9.12 -4.38
N GLY A 106 3.60 10.11 -4.89
CA GLY A 106 2.81 9.96 -6.12
C GLY A 106 3.65 9.79 -7.39
N VAL A 107 4.73 10.56 -7.56
CA VAL A 107 5.58 10.49 -8.76
C VAL A 107 6.78 9.58 -8.51
N ILE A 108 7.66 9.91 -7.56
CA ILE A 108 8.95 9.22 -7.41
C ILE A 108 8.74 7.78 -6.93
N ALA A 109 8.11 7.59 -5.76
CA ALA A 109 7.97 6.26 -5.17
C ALA A 109 7.09 5.34 -6.02
N THR A 110 5.95 5.83 -6.51
CA THR A 110 5.03 5.05 -7.34
C THR A 110 5.69 4.57 -8.63
N ILE A 111 6.44 5.44 -9.34
CA ILE A 111 7.12 5.05 -10.57
C ILE A 111 8.22 4.02 -10.28
N LEU A 112 9.02 4.23 -9.22
CA LEU A 112 10.05 3.26 -8.84
C LEU A 112 9.46 1.89 -8.50
N PHE A 113 8.35 1.87 -7.77
CA PHE A 113 7.62 0.64 -7.44
C PHE A 113 7.05 -0.04 -8.69
N PHE A 114 6.39 0.71 -9.57
CA PHE A 114 5.83 0.18 -10.82
C PHE A 114 6.94 -0.33 -11.75
N LYS A 115 8.11 0.32 -11.75
CA LYS A 115 9.26 -0.14 -12.49
C LYS A 115 9.82 -1.44 -11.91
N ALA A 116 9.95 -1.53 -10.59
CA ALA A 116 10.42 -2.75 -9.92
C ALA A 116 9.49 -3.94 -10.18
N THR A 117 8.17 -3.73 -10.07
CA THR A 117 7.16 -4.77 -10.36
C THR A 117 7.18 -5.20 -11.82
N ASP A 118 7.32 -4.26 -12.76
CA ASP A 118 7.45 -4.57 -14.20
C ASP A 118 8.70 -5.40 -14.52
N MET A 119 9.83 -5.14 -13.85
CA MET A 119 11.07 -5.91 -14.04
C MET A 119 10.95 -7.38 -13.60
N VAL A 120 10.00 -7.70 -12.72
CA VAL A 120 9.80 -9.04 -12.18
C VAL A 120 8.44 -9.65 -12.56
N LYS A 121 7.71 -9.05 -13.50
CA LYS A 121 6.33 -9.43 -13.87
C LYS A 121 6.17 -10.90 -14.31
N GLY A 122 7.24 -11.52 -14.81
CA GLY A 122 7.26 -12.94 -15.22
C GLY A 122 7.49 -13.93 -14.07
N ASP A 123 7.80 -13.45 -12.86
CA ASP A 123 8.08 -14.28 -11.70
C ASP A 123 7.18 -13.86 -10.54
N MET A 124 6.17 -14.69 -10.25
CA MET A 124 5.15 -14.35 -9.27
C MET A 124 5.70 -14.24 -7.85
N GLN A 125 6.77 -14.95 -7.54
CA GLN A 125 7.41 -14.87 -6.23
C GLN A 125 8.18 -13.57 -6.09
N LYS A 126 9.01 -13.23 -7.07
CA LYS A 126 9.75 -11.95 -7.04
C LYS A 126 8.79 -10.77 -7.02
N LEU A 127 7.66 -10.85 -7.74
CA LEU A 127 6.63 -9.82 -7.68
C LEU A 127 6.05 -9.68 -6.27
N ALA A 128 5.69 -10.79 -5.62
CA ALA A 128 5.21 -10.78 -4.24
C ALA A 128 6.25 -10.22 -3.26
N THR A 129 7.54 -10.48 -3.48
CA THR A 129 8.63 -9.91 -2.67
C THR A 129 8.74 -8.40 -2.85
N VAL A 130 8.64 -7.88 -4.08
CA VAL A 130 8.60 -6.43 -4.34
C VAL A 130 7.36 -5.81 -3.68
N GLU A 131 6.18 -6.40 -3.84
CA GLU A 131 4.95 -5.93 -3.19
C GLU A 131 5.06 -5.95 -1.66
N ALA A 132 5.70 -6.96 -1.08
CA ALA A 132 5.93 -7.05 0.37
C ALA A 132 6.82 -5.92 0.92
N THR A 133 7.65 -5.27 0.10
CA THR A 133 8.44 -4.12 0.57
C THR A 133 7.56 -2.94 1.01
N GLN A 134 6.32 -2.84 0.51
CA GLN A 134 5.38 -1.80 0.93
C GLN A 134 5.04 -1.89 2.42
N SER A 135 5.09 -3.06 3.06
CA SER A 135 4.83 -3.14 4.51
C SER A 135 5.88 -2.42 5.35
N MET A 136 7.10 -2.23 4.82
CA MET A 136 8.14 -1.46 5.50
C MET A 136 7.82 0.04 5.53
N GLU A 137 6.99 0.54 4.60
CA GLU A 137 6.59 1.95 4.54
C GLU A 137 5.99 2.40 5.87
N VAL A 138 5.18 1.56 6.51
CA VAL A 138 4.56 1.85 7.81
C VAL A 138 5.60 2.21 8.87
N LEU A 139 6.70 1.45 8.96
CA LEU A 139 7.77 1.73 9.92
C LEU A 139 8.50 3.03 9.59
N PHE A 140 8.82 3.25 8.31
CA PHE A 140 9.50 4.47 7.88
C PHE A 140 8.62 5.71 8.07
N ALA A 141 7.32 5.60 7.84
CA ALA A 141 6.36 6.66 8.06
C ALA A 141 6.30 7.04 9.53
N VAL A 142 6.19 6.07 10.44
CA VAL A 142 6.18 6.32 11.90
C VAL A 142 7.50 6.94 12.36
N ILE A 143 8.64 6.40 11.93
CA ILE A 143 9.96 6.97 12.26
C ILE A 143 10.08 8.40 11.73
N GLY A 144 9.65 8.64 10.49
CA GLY A 144 9.64 9.96 9.88
C GLY A 144 8.73 10.93 10.62
N GLU A 145 7.55 10.50 11.04
CA GLU A 145 6.60 11.30 11.82
C GLU A 145 7.18 11.68 13.20
N LEU A 146 7.92 10.78 13.84
CA LEU A 146 8.57 11.06 15.12
C LEU A 146 9.73 12.04 14.98
N ILE A 147 10.57 11.87 13.95
CA ILE A 147 11.78 12.69 13.77
C ILE A 147 11.45 14.05 13.15
N LEU A 148 10.60 14.09 12.12
CA LEU A 148 10.34 15.30 11.33
C LEU A 148 9.19 16.12 11.89
N LEU A 149 8.10 15.46 12.29
CA LEU A 149 6.89 16.13 12.78
C LEU A 149 6.84 16.24 14.30
N HIS A 150 7.83 15.69 15.01
CA HIS A 150 7.89 15.67 16.48
C HIS A 150 6.58 15.19 17.11
N SER A 151 5.94 14.20 16.46
CA SER A 151 4.69 13.61 16.92
C SER A 151 4.88 12.87 18.24
N SER A 152 3.76 12.60 18.92
CA SER A 152 3.78 11.77 20.12
C SER A 152 4.14 10.33 19.76
N PHE A 153 4.89 9.65 20.62
CA PHE A 153 5.20 8.25 20.42
C PHE A 153 3.91 7.42 20.29
N PRO A 154 3.87 6.47 19.32
CA PRO A 154 2.80 5.50 19.28
C PRO A 154 2.70 4.78 20.62
N SER A 155 1.50 4.37 20.98
CA SER A 155 1.29 3.56 22.17
C SER A 155 2.03 2.23 22.08
N ILE A 156 2.21 1.60 23.25
CA ILE A 156 2.77 0.25 23.35
C ILE A 156 1.94 -0.74 22.52
N LEU A 157 0.61 -0.59 22.48
CA LEU A 157 -0.26 -1.46 21.71
C LEU A 157 -0.02 -1.29 20.19
N SER A 158 0.12 -0.06 19.71
CA SER A 158 0.43 0.23 18.31
C SER A 158 1.81 -0.32 17.92
N TRP A 159 2.81 -0.20 18.81
CA TRP A 159 4.12 -0.82 18.62
C TRP A 159 4.05 -2.35 18.54
N CYS A 160 3.29 -2.99 19.42
CA CYS A 160 3.06 -4.43 19.34
C CYS A 160 2.35 -4.82 18.03
N GLY A 161 1.34 -4.06 17.61
CA GLY A 161 0.63 -4.26 16.34
C GLY A 161 1.56 -4.20 15.14
N MET A 162 2.37 -3.14 15.04
CA MET A 162 3.38 -2.99 13.99
C MET A 162 4.39 -4.15 13.98
N PHE A 163 4.89 -4.57 15.15
CA PHE A 163 5.82 -5.70 15.24
C PHE A 163 5.19 -7.02 14.77
N VAL A 164 3.92 -7.26 15.11
CA VAL A 164 3.15 -8.43 14.65
C VAL A 164 2.96 -8.39 13.13
N ILE A 165 2.62 -7.24 12.55
CA ILE A 165 2.54 -7.06 11.09
C ILE A 165 3.86 -7.44 10.43
N MET A 166 4.97 -6.92 10.95
CA MET A 166 6.31 -7.17 10.43
C MET A 166 6.68 -8.65 10.46
N LEU A 167 6.50 -9.33 11.59
CA LEU A 167 6.74 -10.76 11.70
C LEU A 167 5.83 -11.57 10.77
N GLY A 168 4.56 -11.17 10.65
CA GLY A 168 3.60 -11.81 9.74
C GLY A 168 4.02 -11.71 8.28
N MET A 169 4.46 -10.53 7.82
CA MET A 169 4.96 -10.30 6.46
C MET A 169 6.25 -11.08 6.17
N ILE A 170 7.20 -11.09 7.11
CA ILE A 170 8.45 -11.86 7.01
C ILE A 170 8.13 -13.35 6.89
N ALA A 171 7.29 -13.88 7.79
CA ALA A 171 6.88 -15.28 7.76
C ALA A 171 6.11 -15.65 6.49
N HIS A 172 5.23 -14.77 6.01
CA HIS A 172 4.50 -14.96 4.75
C HIS A 172 5.46 -15.06 3.56
N SER A 173 6.47 -14.19 3.49
CA SER A 173 7.52 -14.23 2.46
C SER A 173 8.32 -15.53 2.48
N TYR A 174 8.79 -15.97 3.66
CA TYR A 174 9.54 -17.23 3.79
C TYR A 174 8.72 -18.47 3.40
N VAL A 175 7.44 -18.52 3.79
CA VAL A 175 6.56 -19.65 3.47
C VAL A 175 6.26 -19.72 1.97
N SER A 176 6.08 -18.59 1.30
CA SER A 176 5.93 -18.54 -0.15
C SER A 176 7.19 -19.04 -0.88
N HIS A 177 8.39 -18.71 -0.39
CA HIS A 177 9.64 -19.18 -1.01
C HIS A 177 9.91 -20.69 -0.85
N LYS A 178 9.47 -21.30 0.26
CA LYS A 178 9.73 -22.72 0.55
C LYS A 178 8.87 -23.69 -0.29
N GLY A 179 7.81 -23.20 -0.94
CA GLY A 179 6.94 -24.00 -1.80
C GLY A 179 7.61 -24.44 -3.11
N GLU A 180 8.53 -23.65 -3.65
CA GLU A 180 9.21 -23.94 -4.93
C GLU A 180 10.48 -24.76 -4.80
N THR A 181 11.22 -24.65 -3.69
CA THR A 181 12.44 -25.47 -3.50
C THR A 181 12.11 -26.96 -3.49
N VAL A 182 10.95 -27.34 -2.96
CA VAL A 182 10.46 -28.72 -2.98
C VAL A 182 9.89 -29.11 -4.35
N HIS A 183 9.34 -28.17 -5.13
CA HIS A 183 8.79 -28.47 -6.46
C HIS A 183 9.88 -28.62 -7.52
N ASN A 184 10.90 -27.74 -7.54
CA ASN A 184 12.02 -27.84 -8.48
C ASN A 184 12.91 -29.07 -8.22
N GLN A 185 13.03 -29.54 -6.97
CA GLN A 185 13.73 -30.80 -6.68
C GLN A 185 13.00 -32.04 -7.20
N ASN A 186 11.67 -31.99 -7.35
CA ASN A 186 10.87 -33.11 -7.87
C ASN A 186 10.73 -33.11 -9.40
N ILE A 187 11.08 -32.02 -10.09
CA ILE A 187 11.09 -31.93 -11.57
C ILE A 187 12.49 -32.25 -12.13
N SER A 188 13.55 -32.12 -11.32
CA SER A 188 14.93 -32.45 -11.67
C SER A 188 15.41 -33.81 -11.14
N ALA A 189 14.51 -34.69 -10.70
CA ALA A 189 14.78 -36.07 -10.32
C ALA A 189 13.97 -37.02 -11.22
#